data_AF-A0A317U7S7-F1
#
_entry.id   AF-A0A317U7S7-F1
#
_cell.length_a   1.000
_cell.length_b   1.000
_cell.length_c   1.000
_cell.angle_alpha   90.00
_cell.angle_beta   90.00
_cell.angle_gamma   90.00
#
_symmetry.space_group_name_H-M   'P 1'
#
loop_
_entity.id
_entity.type
_entity.pdbx_description
1 polymer ?
#
loop_
_entity_poly.entity_id
_entity_poly.type
_entity_poly.pdbx_seq_one_letter_code
_entity_poly.pdbx_strand_id
1 'polypeptide(L)'
;MKRNWALINSIVKTIAESDKDIFGVNDFKSAENSEEEVKYTLKLMLDRGLVFDETTRYGVVQVGQLTWMGQNYYEDKGHQKMCERL
;
A
#
# COMPACT_ATOMS: atom_id res chain seq x y z
N MET A 1 -5.72 -3.94 15.45
CA MET A 1 -6.73 -4.04 14.38
C MET A 1 -6.48 -5.29 13.55
N LYS A 2 -7.52 -5.88 12.94
CA LYS A 2 -7.35 -7.02 12.02
C LYS A 2 -6.78 -6.52 10.68
N ARG A 3 -6.11 -7.41 9.96
CA ARG A 3 -5.57 -7.13 8.63
C ARG A 3 -6.71 -7.02 7.61
N ASN A 4 -6.80 -5.91 6.90
CA ASN A 4 -7.71 -5.74 5.76
C ASN A 4 -6.92 -5.98 4.46
N TRP A 5 -7.03 -7.19 3.89
CA TRP A 5 -6.32 -7.57 2.67
C TRP A 5 -6.81 -6.82 1.42
N ALA A 6 -8.09 -6.44 1.37
CA ALA A 6 -8.63 -5.65 0.27
C ALA A 6 -7.99 -4.26 0.25
N LEU A 7 -7.87 -3.62 1.42
CA LEU A 7 -7.20 -2.32 1.55
C LEU A 7 -5.71 -2.40 1.18
N ILE A 8 -4.99 -3.43 1.64
CA ILE A 8 -3.57 -3.63 1.27
C ILE A 8 -3.43 -3.76 -0.26
N ASN A 9 -4.25 -4.58 -0.90
CA ASN A 9 -4.18 -4.77 -2.36
C ASN A 9 -4.51 -3.49 -3.13
N SER A 10 -5.50 -2.72 -2.65
CA SER A 10 -5.85 -1.43 -3.24
C SER A 10 -4.70 -0.44 -3.15
N ILE A 11 -4.08 -0.30 -1.97
CA ILE A 11 -2.96 0.62 -1.75
C ILE A 11 -1.77 0.23 -2.64
N VAL A 12 -1.38 -1.06 -2.64
CA VAL A 12 -0.28 -1.55 -3.47
C VAL A 12 -0.52 -1.23 -4.94
N LYS A 13 -1.73 -1.52 -5.45
CA LYS A 13 -2.09 -1.23 -6.84
C LYS A 13 -2.01 0.26 -7.14
N THR A 14 -2.57 1.11 -6.28
CA THR A 14 -2.52 2.56 -6.45
C THR A 14 -1.09 3.09 -6.49
N ILE A 15 -0.20 2.59 -5.63
CA ILE A 15 1.21 3.00 -5.64
C ILE A 15 1.90 2.51 -6.92
N ALA A 16 1.67 1.26 -7.33
CA ALA A 16 2.28 0.69 -8.54
C ALA A 16 1.89 1.40 -9.85
N GLU A 17 0.64 1.86 -9.93
CA GLU A 17 0.06 2.46 -11.15
C GLU A 17 0.14 4.00 -11.18
N SER A 18 0.65 4.63 -10.12
CA SER A 18 0.67 6.08 -10.00
C SER A 18 2.08 6.66 -10.16
N ASP A 19 2.18 7.75 -10.91
CA ASP A 19 3.41 8.54 -11.06
C ASP A 19 3.73 9.40 -9.82
N LYS A 20 2.96 9.28 -8.73
CA LYS A 20 3.14 10.06 -7.50
C LYS A 20 4.22 9.43 -6.64
N ASP A 21 5.17 10.23 -6.14
CA ASP A 21 6.29 9.72 -5.34
C ASP A 21 5.95 9.38 -3.89
N ILE A 22 5.01 10.11 -3.27
CA ILE A 22 4.71 10.02 -1.84
C ILE A 22 3.20 9.92 -1.61
N PHE A 23 2.79 8.97 -0.77
CA PHE A 23 1.40 8.73 -0.40
C PHE A 23 1.21 8.91 1.11
N GLY A 24 0.14 9.59 1.49
CA GLY A 24 -0.29 9.75 2.85
C GLY A 24 -1.65 9.12 3.09
N VAL A 25 -2.10 9.24 4.34
CA VAL A 25 -3.38 8.68 4.79
C VAL A 25 -4.57 9.21 3.98
N ASN A 26 -4.53 10.50 3.60
CA ASN A 26 -5.62 11.13 2.85
C ASN A 26 -5.76 10.61 1.41
N ASP A 27 -4.73 9.98 0.84
CA ASP A 27 -4.80 9.41 -0.50
C ASP A 27 -5.65 8.13 -0.55
N PHE A 28 -5.84 7.47 0.61
CA PHE A 28 -6.58 6.20 0.70
C PHE A 28 -7.80 6.26 1.61
N LYS A 29 -8.01 7.38 2.30
CA LYS A 29 -9.18 7.62 3.15
C LYS A 29 -10.42 7.67 2.26
N SER A 30 -11.46 6.91 2.63
CA SER A 30 -12.72 6.88 1.89
C SER A 30 -13.90 6.70 2.85
N ALA A 31 -15.11 6.65 2.30
CA ALA A 31 -16.30 6.28 3.09
C ALA A 31 -16.23 4.84 3.63
N GLU A 32 -15.40 3.98 3.01
CA GLU A 32 -15.26 2.56 3.35
C GLU A 32 -14.04 2.26 4.22
N ASN A 33 -13.03 3.14 4.22
CA ASN A 33 -11.79 2.96 4.99
C ASN A 33 -11.55 4.16 5.91
N SER A 34 -11.58 3.91 7.22
CA SER A 34 -11.31 4.94 8.21
C SER A 34 -9.85 5.38 8.20
N GLU A 35 -9.59 6.59 8.71
CA GLU A 35 -8.23 7.13 8.81
C GLU A 35 -7.31 6.24 9.66
N GLU A 36 -7.85 5.64 10.72
CA GLU A 36 -7.11 4.74 11.62
C GLU A 36 -6.74 3.43 10.92
N GLU A 37 -7.66 2.86 10.13
CA GLU A 37 -7.39 1.65 9.34
C GLU A 37 -6.33 1.88 8.27
N VAL A 38 -6.40 3.02 7.57
CA VAL A 38 -5.37 3.40 6.59
C VAL A 38 -4.03 3.60 7.27
N LYS A 39 -3.97 4.36 8.38
CA LYS A 39 -2.73 4.56 9.16
C LYS A 39 -2.12 3.23 9.62
N TYR A 40 -2.95 2.33 10.15
CA TYR A 40 -2.51 1.00 10.57
C TYR A 40 -2.00 0.17 9.40
N THR A 41 -2.67 0.23 8.25
CA THR A 41 -2.28 -0.52 7.06
C THR A 41 -0.96 -0.02 6.48
N LEU A 42 -0.77 1.30 6.38
CA LEU A 42 0.50 1.89 5.92
C LEU A 42 1.66 1.50 6.84
N LYS A 43 1.48 1.55 8.16
CA LYS A 43 2.47 1.06 9.13
C LYS A 43 2.80 -0.42 8.93
N LEU A 44 1.78 -1.26 8.74
CA LEU A 44 1.98 -2.69 8.49
C LEU A 44 2.77 -2.94 7.19
N MET A 45 2.56 -2.13 6.16
CA MET A 45 3.31 -2.23 4.90
C MET A 45 4.77 -1.80 5.07
N LEU A 46 5.03 -0.77 5.87
CA LEU A 46 6.38 -0.36 6.27
C LEU A 46 7.09 -1.46 7.08
N ASP A 47 6.43 -2.01 8.11
CA ASP A 47 6.98 -3.07 8.95
C ASP A 47 7.32 -4.34 8.15
N ARG A 48 6.67 -4.54 7.01
CA ARG A 48 6.93 -5.66 6.08
C ARG A 48 7.89 -5.32 4.95
N GLY A 49 8.35 -4.07 4.88
CA GLY A 49 9.21 -3.59 3.81
C GLY A 49 8.57 -3.61 2.43
N LEU A 50 7.24 -3.49 2.32
CA LEU A 50 6.55 -3.43 1.03
C LEU A 50 6.67 -2.06 0.35
N VAL A 51 6.84 -1.00 1.14
CA VAL A 51 6.96 0.39 0.68
C VAL A 51 8.14 1.05 1.38
N PHE A 52 8.71 2.08 0.74
CA PHE A 52 9.73 2.90 1.36
C PHE A 52 9.14 3.82 2.44
N ASP A 53 9.89 4.00 3.52
CA ASP A 53 9.54 4.93 4.58
C ASP A 53 9.87 6.36 4.16
N GLU A 54 8.84 7.18 3.99
CA GLU A 54 8.94 8.61 3.68
C GLU A 54 8.40 9.44 4.85
N THR A 55 8.29 8.87 6.05
CA THR A 55 7.77 9.59 7.21
C THR A 55 8.62 10.80 7.52
N THR A 56 8.09 11.98 7.21
CA THR A 56 8.67 13.24 7.63
C THR A 56 8.46 13.42 9.13
N ARG A 57 9.48 14.00 9.79
CA ARG A 57 9.70 14.20 11.24
C ARG A 57 8.55 14.80 12.08
N TYR A 58 7.36 14.99 11.53
CA TYR A 58 6.21 15.67 12.15
C TYR A 58 5.02 14.76 12.48
N GLY A 59 5.22 13.45 12.54
CA GLY A 59 4.20 12.51 13.04
C GLY A 59 3.09 12.14 12.05
N VAL A 60 3.28 12.46 10.76
CA VAL A 60 2.38 12.07 9.68
C VAL A 60 2.89 10.77 9.05
N VAL A 61 2.02 9.76 8.94
CA VAL A 61 2.35 8.50 8.25
C VAL A 61 2.33 8.75 6.74
N GLN A 62 3.50 8.66 6.11
CA GLN A 62 3.70 8.78 4.68
C GLN A 62 4.57 7.62 4.20
N VAL A 63 4.26 7.11 3.01
CA VAL A 63 4.99 6.01 2.37
C VAL A 63 5.36 6.42 0.96
N GLY A 64 6.50 5.94 0.49
CA GLY A 64 6.96 6.15 -0.87
C GLY A 64 6.49 5.06 -1.82
N GLN A 65 7.25 4.92 -2.90
CA GLN A 65 7.12 3.87 -3.90
C GLN A 65 7.21 2.46 -3.29
N LEU A 66 6.72 1.46 -4.03
CA LEU A 66 6.90 0.06 -3.67
C LEU A 66 8.38 -0.31 -3.67
N THR A 67 8.81 -1.09 -2.68
CA THR A 67 10.12 -1.74 -2.72
C THR A 67 10.10 -2.90 -3.73
N TRP A 68 11.25 -3.55 -3.93
CA TRP A 68 11.31 -4.80 -4.69
C TRP A 68 10.33 -5.87 -4.14
N MET A 69 10.18 -5.98 -2.82
CA MET A 69 9.21 -6.90 -2.22
C MET A 69 7.76 -6.47 -2.47
N GLY A 70 7.49 -5.16 -2.45
CA GLY A 70 6.18 -4.60 -2.78
C GLY A 70 5.79 -4.85 -4.23
N GLN A 71 6.74 -4.68 -5.17
CA GLN A 71 6.54 -4.95 -6.58
C GLN A 71 6.31 -6.44 -6.84
N ASN A 72 7.11 -7.33 -6.23
CA ASN A 72 6.84 -8.75 -6.32
C ASN A 72 5.47 -9.14 -5.73
N TYR A 73 5.04 -8.50 -4.64
CA TYR A 73 3.71 -8.74 -4.09
C TYR A 73 2.60 -8.30 -5.05
N TYR A 74 2.77 -7.14 -5.71
CA TYR A 74 1.87 -6.66 -6.75
C TYR A 74 1.81 -7.63 -7.94
N GLU A 75 2.98 -8.02 -8.44
CA GLU A 75 3.13 -8.91 -9.59
C GLU A 75 2.65 -10.32 -9.30
N ASP A 76 2.96 -10.93 -8.15
CA ASP A 76 2.51 -12.29 -7.78
C ASP A 76 0.98 -12.37 -7.67
N LYS A 77 0.36 -11.33 -7.10
CA LYS A 77 -1.11 -11.21 -7.04
C LYS A 77 -1.73 -10.82 -8.39
N GLY A 78 -0.97 -10.23 -9.29
CA GLY A 78 -1.37 -9.96 -10.69
C GLY A 78 -1.20 -11.17 -11.61
N HIS A 79 -0.12 -11.95 -11.45
CA HIS A 79 0.27 -13.07 -12.29
C HIS A 79 -0.58 -14.31 -12.03
N GLN A 80 -1.02 -14.56 -10.80
CA GLN A 80 -1.97 -15.65 -10.52
C GLN A 80 -3.26 -15.50 -11.34
N LYS A 81 -3.73 -14.27 -11.63
CA LYS A 81 -4.93 -14.04 -12.45
C LYS A 81 -4.69 -14.08 -13.96
N MET A 82 -3.44 -13.91 -14.42
CA MET A 82 -3.10 -13.93 -15.84
C MET A 82 -2.81 -15.35 -16.33
N CYS A 83 -2.23 -16.21 -15.49
CA CYS A 83 -2.05 -17.64 -15.77
C CYS A 83 -3.34 -18.47 -15.67
N GLU A 84 -4.38 -17.99 -14.98
CA GLU A 84 -5.71 -18.63 -14.99
C GLU A 84 -6.58 -18.24 -16.21
N ARG A 85 -6.07 -17.36 -17.09
CA ARG A 85 -6.76 -16.86 -18.29
C ARG A 85 -6.11 -17.28 -19.61
N LEU A 86 -5.08 -18.13 -19.59
CA LEU A 86 -4.51 -18.82 -20.75
C LEU A 86 -4.85 -20.31 -20.66
#